data_AF-A0A2S2P9L3-F1
#
_entry.id   AF-A0A2S2P9L3-F1
#
_cell.length_a   1.000
_cell.length_b   1.000
_cell.length_c   1.000
_cell.angle_alpha   90.00
_cell.angle_beta   90.00
_cell.angle_gamma   90.00
#
_symmetry.space_group_name_H-M   'P 1'
#
loop_
_entity.id
_entity.type
_entity.pdbx_description
1 polymer ?
#
loop_
_entity_poly.entity_id
_entity_poly.type
_entity_poly.pdbx_seq_one_letter_code
_entity_poly.pdbx_strand_id
1 'polypeptide(L)'
;DLVDVDSEYWSLYILLKKILDIVTSNCIGPECPSLLEILISEHNDLYLKLTKLNLKPKFHHLIHYPMVMQKIGPLINIWSMRFEAKHKESKTAASAISSRKNICYTLVLKSQLK
;
A
#
# COMPACT_ATOMS: atom_id res chain seq x y z
N ASP A 1 14.70 11.45 -19.87
CA ASP A 1 14.92 10.02 -19.70
C ASP A 1 13.67 9.24 -20.03
N LEU A 2 13.68 8.56 -21.18
CA LEU A 2 12.61 7.65 -21.59
C LEU A 2 13.12 6.23 -21.33
N VAL A 3 12.38 5.45 -20.56
CA VAL A 3 12.64 4.00 -20.42
C VAL A 3 12.17 3.36 -21.71
N ASP A 4 13.02 2.52 -22.30
CA ASP A 4 12.69 1.77 -23.51
C ASP A 4 11.45 0.90 -23.27
N VAL A 5 10.52 0.89 -24.22
CA VAL A 5 9.22 0.21 -24.09
C VAL A 5 9.41 -1.30 -23.95
N ASP A 6 10.49 -1.82 -24.54
CA ASP A 6 10.86 -3.23 -24.49
C ASP A 6 11.73 -3.60 -23.27
N SER A 7 11.92 -2.67 -22.32
CA SER A 7 12.70 -2.94 -21.12
C SER A 7 12.00 -3.94 -20.21
N GLU A 8 12.69 -5.02 -19.83
CA GLU A 8 12.18 -5.95 -18.81
C GLU A 8 11.92 -5.26 -17.45
N TYR A 9 12.60 -4.16 -17.14
CA TYR A 9 12.32 -3.33 -15.97
C TYR A 9 10.99 -2.59 -16.06
N TRP A 10 10.59 -2.21 -17.27
CA TRP A 10 9.25 -1.65 -17.50
C TRP A 10 8.18 -2.72 -17.29
N SER A 11 8.39 -3.93 -17.82
CA SER A 11 7.52 -5.07 -17.56
C SER A 11 7.37 -5.38 -16.06
N LEU A 12 8.46 -5.29 -15.29
CA LEU A 12 8.43 -5.42 -13.83
C LEU A 12 7.52 -4.36 -13.18
N TYR A 13 7.63 -3.10 -13.61
CA TYR A 13 6.76 -2.03 -13.13
C TYR A 13 5.29 -2.27 -13.50
N ILE A 14 5.01 -2.71 -14.73
CA ILE A 14 3.65 -3.01 -15.19
C ILE A 14 3.03 -4.14 -14.37
N LEU A 15 3.78 -5.20 -14.06
CA LEU A 15 3.31 -6.27 -13.16
C LEU A 15 2.98 -5.73 -11.77
N LEU A 16 3.85 -4.90 -11.19
CA LEU A 16 3.60 -4.26 -9.90
C LEU A 16 2.35 -3.37 -9.94
N LYS A 17 2.15 -2.63 -11.03
CA LYS A 17 0.98 -1.77 -11.23
C LYS A 17 -0.32 -2.58 -11.27
N LYS A 18 -0.34 -3.70 -12.00
CA LYS A 18 -1.49 -4.63 -12.03
C LYS A 18 -1.81 -5.19 -10.65
N ILE A 19 -0.78 -5.58 -9.88
CA ILE A 19 -0.94 -6.03 -8.48
C ILE A 19 -1.61 -4.91 -7.65
N LEU A 20 -1.09 -3.69 -7.72
CA LEU A 20 -1.63 -2.55 -6.99
C LEU A 20 -3.09 -2.26 -7.37
N ASP A 21 -3.45 -2.36 -8.64
CA ASP A 21 -4.82 -2.12 -9.10
C ASP A 21 -5.81 -3.10 -8.47
N ILE A 22 -5.43 -4.38 -8.31
CA ILE A 22 -6.26 -5.38 -7.62
C ILE A 22 -6.30 -5.12 -6.11
N VAL A 23 -5.14 -4.92 -5.48
CA VAL A 23 -5.02 -4.75 -4.02
C VAL A 23 -5.73 -3.48 -3.53
N THR A 24 -5.77 -2.44 -4.36
CA THR A 24 -6.44 -1.16 -4.05
C THR A 24 -7.86 -1.07 -4.60
N SER A 25 -8.39 -2.15 -5.18
CA SER A 25 -9.79 -2.17 -5.63
C SER A 25 -10.76 -2.18 -4.45
N ASN A 26 -11.83 -1.40 -4.55
CA ASN A 26 -12.93 -1.40 -3.58
C ASN A 26 -13.85 -2.62 -3.72
N CYS A 27 -13.79 -3.32 -4.86
CA CYS A 27 -14.60 -4.49 -5.14
C CYS A 27 -13.73 -5.58 -5.75
N ILE A 28 -13.94 -6.82 -5.32
CA ILE A 28 -13.21 -7.98 -5.83
C ILE A 28 -14.21 -9.00 -6.39
N GLY A 29 -13.90 -9.53 -7.57
CA GLY A 29 -14.59 -10.71 -8.09
C GLY A 29 -14.03 -12.00 -7.49
N PRO A 30 -14.73 -13.13 -7.68
CA PRO A 30 -14.30 -14.43 -7.15
C PRO A 30 -12.93 -14.88 -7.69
N GLU A 31 -12.57 -14.47 -8.92
CA GLU A 31 -11.29 -14.82 -9.56
C GLU A 31 -10.14 -13.88 -9.19
N CYS A 32 -10.42 -12.75 -8.54
CA CYS A 32 -9.39 -11.75 -8.20
C CYS A 32 -8.26 -12.30 -7.32
N PRO A 33 -8.51 -13.14 -6.29
CA PRO A 33 -7.43 -13.72 -5.50
C PRO A 33 -6.52 -14.62 -6.32
N SER A 34 -7.07 -15.48 -7.17
CA SER A 34 -6.32 -16.39 -8.05
C SER A 34 -5.47 -15.60 -9.05
N LEU A 35 -6.05 -14.56 -9.66
CA LEU A 35 -5.32 -13.67 -10.56
C LEU A 35 -4.19 -12.92 -9.83
N LEU A 36 -4.45 -12.46 -8.61
CA LEU A 36 -3.45 -11.77 -7.79
C LEU A 36 -2.27 -12.68 -7.46
N GLU A 37 -2.52 -13.96 -7.15
CA GLU A 37 -1.48 -14.95 -6.89
C GLU A 37 -0.55 -15.14 -8.10
N ILE A 38 -1.13 -15.29 -9.30
CA ILE A 38 -0.37 -15.40 -10.56
C ILE A 38 0.50 -14.16 -10.78
N LEU A 39 -0.09 -12.96 -10.70
CA LEU A 39 0.63 -11.71 -10.93
C LEU A 39 1.78 -11.50 -9.94
N ILE A 40 1.60 -11.89 -8.66
CA ILE A 40 2.64 -11.80 -7.64
C ILE A 40 3.79 -12.77 -7.96
N SER A 41 3.49 -14.01 -8.38
CA SER A 41 4.52 -14.97 -8.79
C SER A 41 5.34 -14.42 -9.96
N GLU A 42 4.67 -14.00 -11.03
CA GLU A 42 5.31 -13.43 -12.23
C GLU A 42 6.19 -12.22 -11.87
N HIS A 43 5.68 -11.30 -11.03
CA HIS A 43 6.43 -10.15 -10.56
C HIS A 43 7.68 -10.56 -9.77
N ASN A 44 7.53 -11.49 -8.83
CA ASN A 44 8.62 -11.91 -7.95
C ASN A 44 9.71 -12.67 -8.72
N ASP A 45 9.32 -13.53 -9.66
CA ASP A 45 10.24 -14.26 -10.54
C ASP A 45 11.04 -13.28 -11.41
N LEU A 46 10.36 -12.30 -12.03
CA LEU A 46 11.02 -11.28 -12.83
C LEU A 46 11.94 -10.38 -11.98
N TYR A 47 11.51 -10.02 -10.76
CA TYR A 47 12.33 -9.24 -9.83
C TYR A 47 13.62 -9.98 -9.47
N LEU A 48 13.53 -11.27 -9.13
CA LEU A 48 14.69 -12.10 -8.79
C LEU A 48 15.63 -12.25 -9.99
N LYS A 49 15.08 -12.49 -11.20
CA LYS A 49 15.84 -12.59 -12.45
C LYS A 49 16.63 -11.31 -12.75
N LEU A 50 15.97 -10.16 -12.70
CA LEU A 50 16.56 -8.87 -13.09
C LEU A 50 17.55 -8.34 -12.05
N THR A 51 17.19 -8.39 -10.77
CA THR A 51 18.00 -7.80 -9.71
C THR A 51 19.11 -8.73 -9.23
N LYS A 52 18.92 -10.05 -9.35
CA LYS A 52 19.79 -11.08 -8.73
C LYS A 52 19.98 -10.87 -7.22
N LEU A 53 19.01 -10.22 -6.58
CA LEU A 53 18.95 -9.97 -5.15
C LEU A 53 17.83 -10.80 -4.52
N ASN A 54 17.83 -10.87 -3.19
CA ASN A 54 16.72 -11.46 -2.44
C ASN A 54 15.44 -10.61 -2.54
N LEU A 55 14.29 -11.27 -2.42
CA LEU A 55 13.01 -10.58 -2.31
C LEU A 55 12.99 -9.64 -1.11
N LYS A 56 12.57 -8.40 -1.35
CA LYS A 56 12.33 -7.46 -0.26
C LYS A 56 11.17 -7.95 0.62
N PRO A 57 11.15 -7.63 1.92
CA PRO A 57 10.05 -8.02 2.81
C PRO A 57 8.66 -7.64 2.28
N LYS A 58 8.53 -6.49 1.60
CA LYS A 58 7.27 -6.07 0.97
C LYS A 58 6.76 -7.07 -0.07
N PHE A 59 7.65 -7.59 -0.91
CA PHE A 59 7.30 -8.55 -1.95
C PHE A 59 7.02 -9.95 -1.39
N HIS A 60 7.72 -10.33 -0.32
CA HIS A 60 7.41 -11.54 0.42
C HIS A 60 6.02 -11.47 1.06
N HIS A 61 5.68 -10.37 1.74
CA HIS A 61 4.35 -10.21 2.36
C HIS A 61 3.21 -10.22 1.34
N LEU A 62 3.43 -9.75 0.10
CA LEU A 62 2.43 -9.81 -0.96
C LEU A 62 1.93 -11.24 -1.21
N ILE A 63 2.77 -12.26 -1.05
CA ILE A 63 2.38 -13.67 -1.27
C ILE A 63 1.18 -14.08 -0.40
N HIS A 64 0.98 -13.44 0.75
CA HIS A 64 -0.15 -13.72 1.64
C HIS A 64 -1.44 -12.97 1.25
N TYR A 65 -1.36 -11.98 0.36
CA TYR A 65 -2.49 -11.11 0.03
C TYR A 65 -3.65 -11.85 -0.63
N PRO A 66 -3.45 -12.81 -1.55
CA PRO A 66 -4.54 -13.64 -2.08
C PRO A 66 -5.34 -14.34 -0.99
N MET A 67 -4.66 -15.00 -0.04
CA MET A 67 -5.30 -15.70 1.07
C MET A 67 -6.05 -14.76 2.00
N VAL A 68 -5.46 -13.59 2.32
CA VAL A 68 -6.14 -12.57 3.12
C VAL A 68 -7.38 -12.08 2.37
N MET A 69 -7.26 -11.77 1.08
CA MET A 69 -8.36 -11.29 0.24
C MET A 69 -9.52 -12.28 0.18
N GLN A 70 -9.25 -13.59 0.12
CA GLN A 70 -10.31 -14.62 0.19
C GLN A 70 -11.04 -14.64 1.53
N LYS A 71 -10.35 -14.36 2.64
CA LYS A 71 -10.90 -14.42 4.00
C LYS A 71 -11.70 -13.18 4.39
N ILE A 72 -11.22 -12.00 4.01
CA ILE A 72 -11.77 -10.71 4.49
C ILE A 72 -12.38 -9.84 3.38
N GLY A 73 -12.18 -10.21 2.11
CA GLY A 73 -12.63 -9.41 0.97
C GLY A 73 -11.61 -8.35 0.52
N PRO A 74 -12.08 -7.20 -0.01
CA PRO A 74 -11.21 -6.16 -0.56
C PRO A 74 -10.18 -5.63 0.44
N LEU A 75 -8.89 -5.69 0.08
CA LEU A 75 -7.78 -5.32 0.97
C LEU A 75 -7.71 -3.82 1.28
N ILE A 76 -8.27 -2.97 0.41
CA ILE A 76 -8.35 -1.53 0.66
C ILE A 76 -9.14 -1.18 1.93
N ASN A 77 -10.00 -2.07 2.42
CA ASN A 77 -10.77 -1.79 3.63
C ASN A 77 -9.94 -1.94 4.93
N ILE A 78 -8.79 -2.62 4.86
CA ILE A 78 -7.92 -2.86 6.02
C ILE A 78 -6.62 -2.04 6.00
N TRP A 79 -6.39 -1.23 4.98
CA TRP A 79 -5.17 -0.42 4.88
C TRP A 79 -5.15 0.75 5.88
N SER A 80 -3.96 1.28 6.17
CA SER A 80 -3.79 2.35 7.16
C SER A 80 -3.89 3.78 6.59
N MET A 81 -4.11 3.95 5.28
CA MET A 81 -4.07 5.26 4.61
C MET A 81 -5.06 6.28 5.23
N ARG A 82 -6.24 5.83 5.68
CA ARG A 82 -7.22 6.71 6.34
C ARG A 82 -6.73 7.22 7.70
N PHE A 83 -6.06 6.37 8.48
CA PHE A 83 -5.47 6.77 9.75
C PHE A 83 -4.32 7.76 9.53
N GLU A 84 -3.48 7.51 8.52
CA GLU A 84 -2.41 8.45 8.14
C GLU A 84 -2.94 9.80 7.68
N ALA A 85 -4.04 9.82 6.93
CA ALA A 85 -4.71 11.06 6.55
C ALA A 85 -5.21 11.85 7.78
N LYS A 86 -5.73 11.15 8.80
CA LYS A 86 -6.18 11.79 10.06
C LYS A 86 -5.02 12.46 10.83
N HIS A 87 -3.80 11.92 10.74
CA HIS A 87 -2.62 12.53 11.38
C HIS A 87 -2.33 13.96 10.90
N LYS A 88 -2.73 14.32 9.66
CA LYS A 88 -2.52 15.67 9.10
C LYS A 88 -3.13 16.75 9.98
N GLU A 89 -4.34 16.52 10.49
CA GLU A 89 -5.07 17.49 11.31
C GLU A 89 -4.31 17.82 12.60
N SER A 90 -3.86 16.78 13.30
CA SER A 90 -3.08 16.91 14.53
C SER A 90 -1.74 17.60 14.28
N LYS A 91 -1.06 17.28 13.17
CA LYS A 91 0.20 17.93 12.79
C LYS A 91 0.01 19.42 12.51
N THR A 92 -0.99 19.78 11.71
CA THR A 92 -1.32 21.19 11.41
C THR A 92 -1.67 21.96 12.68
N ALA A 93 -2.46 21.36 13.58
CA ALA A 93 -2.77 21.96 14.87
C ALA A 93 -1.52 22.17 15.73
N ALA A 94 -0.65 21.17 15.84
CA ALA A 94 0.57 21.23 16.64
C ALA A 94 1.52 22.33 16.15
N SER A 95 1.65 22.49 14.83
CA SER A 95 2.47 23.54 14.24
C SER A 95 1.94 24.95 14.49
N ALA A 96 0.61 25.12 14.53
CA ALA A 96 -0.03 26.44 14.71
C ALA A 96 -0.10 26.91 16.17
N ILE A 97 -0.12 26.00 17.13
CA ILE A 97 -0.15 26.36 18.56
C ILE A 97 1.24 26.90 18.96
N SER A 98 1.31 27.94 19.78
CA SER A 98 2.57 28.49 20.32
C SER A 98 3.02 27.80 21.61
N SER A 99 2.07 27.38 22.46
CA SER A 99 2.35 26.62 23.68
C SER A 99 2.72 25.17 23.38
N ARG A 100 3.71 24.63 24.12
CA ARG A 100 4.11 23.20 24.07
C ARG A 100 3.76 22.45 25.35
N LYS A 101 3.14 23.12 26.32
CA LYS A 101 2.72 22.50 27.57
C LYS A 101 1.57 21.54 27.28
N ASN A 102 1.77 20.25 27.51
CA ASN A 102 0.77 19.20 27.31
C ASN A 102 0.14 19.19 25.90
N ILE A 103 0.97 19.05 24.87
CA ILE A 103 0.53 19.07 23.46
C ILE A 103 -0.56 18.03 23.17
N CYS A 104 -0.47 16.82 23.72
CA CYS A 104 -1.48 15.76 23.51
C CYS A 104 -2.87 16.19 24.02
N TYR A 105 -2.95 16.78 25.21
CA TYR A 105 -4.21 17.30 25.76
C TYR A 105 -4.82 18.37 24.84
N THR A 106 -3.99 19.30 24.39
CA THR A 106 -4.44 20.38 23.50
C THR A 106 -4.92 19.85 22.15
N LEU A 107 -4.23 18.87 21.58
CA LEU A 107 -4.61 18.24 20.31
C LEU A 107 -5.92 17.45 20.44
N VAL A 108 -6.10 16.71 21.52
CA VAL A 108 -7.36 15.98 21.81
C VAL A 108 -8.51 16.95 21.96
N LEU A 109 -8.36 18.00 22.78
CA LEU A 109 -9.39 19.02 22.97
C LEU A 109 -9.78 19.67 21.63
N LYS A 110 -8.80 20.04 20.82
CA LYS A 110 -9.06 20.62 19.49
C LYS A 110 -9.73 19.64 18.53
N SER A 111 -9.44 18.34 18.62
CA SER A 111 -10.13 17.32 17.83
C SER A 111 -11.57 17.08 18.30
N GLN A 112 -11.90 17.33 19.57
CA GLN A 112 -13.26 17.20 20.11
C GLN A 112 -14.16 18.38 19.77
N LEU A 113 -13.57 19.58 19.60
CA LEU A 113 -14.28 20.82 19.25
C LEU A 113 -14.56 20.96 17.75
N LYS A 114 -14.14 19.99 16.94
CA LYS A 114 -14.31 19.96 15.49
C LYS A 114 -15.46 19.05 15.13
#